data_AF-E9F3M2-F1
#
_entry.id   AF-E9F3M2-F1
#
_cell.length_a   1.000
_cell.length_b   1.000
_cell.length_c   1.000
_cell.angle_alpha   90.00
_cell.angle_beta   90.00
_cell.angle_gamma   90.00
#
_symmetry.space_group_name_H-M   'P 1'
#
loop_
_entity.id
_entity.type
_entity.pdbx_description
1 polymer ?
#
loop_
_entity_poly.entity_id
_entity_poly.type
_entity_poly.pdbx_seq_one_letter_code
_entity_poly.pdbx_strand_id
1 'polypeptide(L)'
;MIRAFLQLSDRFRRQHDFTLALPALVYFIKQDQESLLSRSRSANMMAIDPEYPDPKEPKWKEFRLAFNELAVRHGGIPHINKTRDGASSHFAQTEDQESIRQFLAIRQQLDPKGLFLNDYFKTMFANYL
;
A
#
# COMPACT_ATOMS: atom_id res chain seq x y z
N MET A 1 8.71 -7.77 -10.09
CA MET A 1 8.82 -6.97 -8.84
C MET A 1 10.15 -7.16 -8.09
N ILE A 2 10.56 -8.37 -7.64
CA ILE A 2 11.78 -8.57 -6.82
C ILE A 2 13.05 -7.94 -7.43
N ARG A 3 13.32 -8.16 -8.72
CA ARG A 3 14.47 -7.55 -9.41
C ARG A 3 14.45 -6.02 -9.33
N ALA A 4 13.28 -5.41 -9.51
CA ALA A 4 13.12 -3.97 -9.45
C ALA A 4 13.32 -3.44 -8.02
N PHE A 5 12.85 -4.18 -7.00
CA PHE A 5 13.11 -3.88 -5.60
C PHE A 5 14.62 -3.89 -5.28
N LEU A 6 15.35 -4.92 -5.73
CA LEU A 6 16.81 -4.98 -5.54
C LEU A 6 17.54 -3.83 -6.23
N GLN A 7 17.10 -3.43 -7.44
CA GLN A 7 17.65 -2.28 -8.14
C GLN A 7 17.37 -0.95 -7.41
N LEU A 8 16.19 -0.81 -6.81
CA LEU A 8 15.85 0.33 -5.97
C LEU A 8 16.76 0.40 -4.74
N SER A 9 16.96 -0.72 -4.04
CA SER A 9 17.84 -0.80 -2.88
C SER A 9 19.29 -0.44 -3.23
N ASP A 10 19.82 -0.97 -4.34
CA ASP A 10 21.17 -0.61 -4.80
C ASP A 10 21.28 0.87 -5.18
N ARG A 11 20.25 1.44 -5.81
CA ARG A 11 20.21 2.88 -6.12
C ARG A 11 20.26 3.73 -4.87
N PHE A 12 19.43 3.42 -3.86
CA PHE A 12 19.42 4.15 -2.59
C PHE A 12 20.75 4.04 -1.84
N ARG A 13 21.37 2.85 -1.85
CA ARG A 13 22.72 2.67 -1.29
C ARG A 13 23.75 3.57 -1.95
N ARG A 14 23.74 3.67 -3.29
CA ARG A 14 24.73 4.47 -4.04
C ARG A 14 24.48 5.98 -4.00
N GLN A 15 23.22 6.41 -4.02
CA GLN A 15 22.86 7.82 -4.22
C GLN A 15 22.46 8.54 -2.93
N HIS A 16 21.96 7.81 -1.94
CA HIS A 16 21.43 8.40 -0.70
C HIS A 16 22.19 7.94 0.55
N ASP A 17 23.20 7.09 0.39
CA ASP A 17 23.91 6.43 1.50
C ASP A 17 22.91 5.80 2.49
N PHE A 18 21.97 5.02 1.92
CA PHE A 18 20.90 4.36 2.66
C PHE A 18 20.88 2.87 2.34
N THR A 19 20.97 2.04 3.38
CA THR A 19 20.90 0.58 3.27
C THR A 19 19.77 0.04 4.14
N LEU A 20 19.02 -0.94 3.65
CA LEU A 20 18.06 -1.66 4.46
C LEU A 20 18.80 -2.51 5.51
N ALA A 21 18.78 -2.07 6.76
CA ALA A 21 19.46 -2.74 7.86
C ALA A 21 18.71 -3.99 8.35
N LEU A 22 17.41 -4.10 8.05
CA LEU A 22 16.57 -5.25 8.37
C LEU A 22 16.19 -6.03 7.10
N PRO A 23 15.84 -7.33 7.23
CA PRO A 23 15.37 -8.12 6.11
C PRO A 23 14.09 -7.55 5.49
N ALA A 24 13.92 -7.79 4.18
CA ALA A 24 12.62 -7.66 3.54
C ALA A 24 11.88 -9.00 3.58
N LEU A 25 10.64 -9.00 4.06
CA LEU A 25 9.81 -10.19 4.05
C LEU A 25 9.21 -10.36 2.66
N VAL A 26 9.27 -11.59 2.12
CA VAL A 26 8.62 -11.96 0.87
C VAL A 26 7.73 -13.15 1.13
N TYR A 27 6.44 -12.99 0.86
CA TYR A 27 5.43 -14.02 1.09
C TYR A 27 4.34 -13.95 0.04
N PHE A 28 3.55 -15.02 -0.05
CA PHE A 28 2.49 -15.16 -1.02
C PHE A 28 1.14 -15.17 -0.32
N ILE A 29 0.17 -14.47 -0.90
CA ILE A 29 -1.20 -14.35 -0.41
C ILE A 29 -2.10 -14.97 -1.47
N LYS A 30 -2.95 -15.91 -1.06
CA LYS A 30 -3.96 -16.50 -1.94
C LYS A 30 -5.00 -15.44 -2.31
N GLN A 31 -5.60 -15.58 -3.49
CA GLN A 31 -6.73 -14.77 -3.89
C GLN A 31 -7.84 -14.81 -2.82
N ASP A 32 -8.37 -13.64 -2.48
CA ASP A 32 -9.42 -13.48 -1.47
C ASP A 32 -10.54 -12.57 -2.02
N GLN A 33 -11.63 -13.19 -2.46
CA GLN A 33 -12.82 -12.49 -2.96
C GLN A 33 -13.88 -12.22 -1.87
N GLU A 34 -13.65 -12.71 -0.65
CA GLU A 34 -14.60 -12.59 0.46
C GLU A 34 -14.52 -11.19 1.11
N SER A 35 -13.36 -10.54 1.03
CA SER A 35 -13.19 -9.16 1.48
C SER A 35 -13.16 -8.17 0.32
N LEU A 36 -14.02 -7.14 0.38
CA LEU A 36 -14.13 -6.11 -0.64
C LEU A 36 -12.84 -5.28 -0.80
N LEU A 37 -12.10 -5.06 0.29
CA LEU A 37 -10.85 -4.30 0.26
C LEU A 37 -9.61 -5.20 0.31
N SER A 38 -9.75 -6.47 -0.09
CA SER A 38 -8.63 -7.40 -0.11
C SER A 38 -7.67 -7.06 -1.24
N ARG A 39 -6.39 -6.84 -0.90
CA ARG A 39 -5.34 -6.57 -1.90
C ARG A 39 -5.05 -7.76 -2.83
N SER A 40 -5.51 -8.95 -2.47
CA SER A 40 -5.44 -10.15 -3.31
C SER A 40 -6.80 -10.49 -3.93
N ARG A 41 -7.73 -9.53 -4.06
CA ARG A 41 -9.07 -9.80 -4.60
C ARG A 41 -9.06 -10.31 -6.04
N SER A 42 -8.24 -9.71 -6.89
CA SER A 42 -8.18 -10.02 -8.32
C SER A 42 -7.36 -11.27 -8.64
N ALA A 43 -6.35 -11.60 -7.82
CA ALA A 43 -5.48 -12.75 -8.03
C ALA A 43 -4.66 -13.11 -6.79
N ASN A 44 -4.00 -14.28 -6.83
CA ASN A 44 -2.89 -14.57 -5.93
C ASN A 44 -1.82 -13.48 -6.08
N MET A 45 -1.23 -13.03 -4.97
CA MET A 45 -0.21 -11.97 -4.99
C MET A 45 1.04 -12.36 -4.21
N MET A 46 2.16 -11.76 -4.58
CA MET A 46 3.38 -11.75 -3.78
C MET A 46 3.48 -10.40 -3.08
N ALA A 47 3.67 -10.43 -1.77
CA ALA A 47 3.97 -9.25 -0.97
C ALA A 47 5.49 -9.14 -0.74
N ILE A 48 5.98 -7.89 -0.75
CA ILE A 48 7.36 -7.55 -0.40
C ILE A 48 7.26 -6.44 0.65
N ASP A 49 7.65 -6.76 1.88
CA ASP A 49 7.56 -5.85 3.01
C ASP A 49 9.01 -5.54 3.47
N PRO A 50 9.64 -4.45 2.98
CA PRO A 50 10.90 -3.98 3.55
C PRO A 50 10.65 -3.39 4.94
N GLU A 51 11.55 -3.69 5.88
CA GLU A 51 11.49 -3.20 7.26
C GLU A 51 12.68 -2.29 7.58
N TYR A 52 12.50 -1.41 8.57
CA TYR A 52 13.57 -0.52 9.03
C TYR A 52 13.48 -0.26 10.55
N PRO A 53 14.61 -0.14 11.28
CA PRO A 53 14.59 -0.06 12.75
C PRO A 53 13.86 1.17 13.29
N ASP A 54 14.07 2.34 12.70
CA ASP A 54 13.38 3.57 13.07
C ASP A 54 12.37 3.98 11.99
N PRO A 55 11.05 3.87 12.24
CA PRO A 55 10.03 4.28 11.28
C PRO A 55 10.03 5.80 11.00
N LYS A 56 10.67 6.60 11.85
CA LYS A 56 10.75 8.06 11.73
C LYS A 56 11.99 8.55 10.96
N GLU A 57 12.93 7.67 10.63
CA GLU A 57 14.13 8.01 9.86
C GLU A 57 13.74 8.68 8.53
N PRO A 58 14.20 9.93 8.24
CA PRO A 58 13.85 10.63 7.01
C PRO A 58 14.20 9.86 5.74
N LYS A 59 15.39 9.25 5.67
CA LYS A 59 15.80 8.45 4.50
C LYS A 59 14.94 7.20 4.31
N TRP A 60 14.42 6.63 5.40
CA TRP A 60 13.48 5.52 5.34
C TRP A 60 12.15 5.96 4.73
N LYS A 61 11.64 7.14 5.10
CA LYS A 61 10.43 7.70 4.46
C LYS A 61 10.64 7.90 2.96
N GLU A 62 11.77 8.45 2.53
CA GLU A 62 12.10 8.61 1.12
C GLU A 62 12.13 7.26 0.39
N PHE A 63 12.79 6.26 0.98
CA PHE A 63 12.82 4.91 0.44
C PHE A 63 11.42 4.30 0.30
N ARG A 64 10.59 4.38 1.36
CA ARG A 64 9.22 3.86 1.33
C ARG A 64 8.37 4.51 0.25
N LEU A 65 8.49 5.83 0.06
CA LEU A 65 7.75 6.52 -1.00
C LEU A 65 8.20 6.03 -2.39
N ALA A 66 9.51 5.97 -2.63
CA ALA A 66 10.06 5.46 -3.90
C ALA A 66 9.71 3.97 -4.14
N PHE A 67 9.65 3.17 -3.08
CA PHE A 67 9.24 1.78 -3.14
C PHE A 67 7.75 1.64 -3.46
N ASN A 68 6.87 2.44 -2.86
CA ASN A 68 5.45 2.44 -3.18
C ASN A 68 5.22 2.79 -4.66
N GLU A 69 5.85 3.84 -5.18
CA GLU A 69 5.78 4.21 -6.60
C GLU A 69 6.25 3.09 -7.53
N LEU A 70 7.29 2.37 -7.12
CA LEU A 70 7.79 1.23 -7.87
C LEU A 70 6.80 0.05 -7.83
N ALA A 71 6.27 -0.27 -6.64
CA ALA A 71 5.33 -1.35 -6.44
C ALA A 71 4.05 -1.14 -7.27
N VAL A 72 3.46 0.06 -7.18
CA VAL A 72 2.27 0.45 -7.96
C VAL A 72 2.49 0.28 -9.46
N ARG A 73 3.62 0.76 -9.99
CA ARG A 73 3.99 0.58 -11.42
C ARG A 73 4.12 -0.89 -11.86
N HIS A 74 4.31 -1.81 -10.92
CA HIS A 74 4.38 -3.24 -11.16
C HIS A 74 3.10 -3.99 -10.74
N GLY A 75 1.98 -3.29 -10.58
CA GLY A 75 0.68 -3.88 -10.21
C GLY A 75 0.56 -4.22 -8.71
N GLY A 76 1.45 -3.68 -7.87
CA GLY A 76 1.39 -3.81 -6.43
C GLY A 76 0.31 -2.90 -5.82
N ILE A 77 -0.38 -3.42 -4.80
CA ILE A 77 -1.39 -2.67 -4.07
C ILE A 77 -0.85 -2.34 -2.67
N PRO A 78 -0.80 -1.05 -2.27
CA PRO A 78 -0.32 -0.63 -0.96
C PRO A 78 -1.11 -1.27 0.18
N HIS A 79 -0.44 -1.58 1.29
CA HIS A 79 -1.09 -2.11 2.48
C HIS A 79 -1.60 -0.97 3.37
N ILE A 80 -2.92 -0.84 3.50
CA ILE A 80 -3.59 0.25 4.28
C ILE A 80 -2.93 0.48 5.66
N ASN A 81 -2.66 -0.59 6.42
CA ASN A 81 -2.12 -0.47 7.77
C ASN A 81 -0.59 -0.34 7.87
N LYS A 82 0.18 -0.66 6.83
CA LYS A 82 1.66 -0.68 6.89
C LYS A 82 2.31 0.45 6.08
N THR A 83 1.70 0.84 4.96
CA THR A 83 2.27 1.81 4.02
C THR A 83 1.43 3.08 3.99
N ARG A 84 1.19 3.71 5.14
CA ARG A 84 0.23 4.84 5.29
C ARG A 84 0.32 5.87 4.16
N ASP A 85 1.52 6.40 3.89
CA ASP A 85 1.72 7.46 2.88
C ASP A 85 1.45 6.96 1.44
N GLY A 86 1.76 5.69 1.17
CA GLY A 86 1.49 5.06 -0.12
C GLY A 86 0.03 4.69 -0.29
N ALA A 87 -0.60 4.15 0.76
CA ALA A 87 -2.00 3.74 0.74
C ALA A 87 -2.95 4.93 0.63
N SER A 88 -2.71 6.02 1.36
CA SER A 88 -3.53 7.24 1.24
C SER A 88 -3.53 7.81 -0.18
N SER A 89 -2.46 7.59 -0.95
CA SER A 89 -2.30 8.17 -2.29
C SER A 89 -2.72 7.22 -3.41
N HIS A 90 -2.47 5.92 -3.26
CA HIS A 90 -2.54 4.95 -4.36
C HIS A 90 -3.53 3.81 -4.16
N PHE A 91 -3.99 3.53 -2.93
CA PHE A 91 -4.82 2.36 -2.66
C PHE A 91 -6.10 2.35 -3.52
N ALA A 92 -6.86 3.45 -3.48
CA ALA A 92 -8.13 3.52 -4.19
C ALA A 92 -8.00 3.53 -5.73
N GLN A 93 -6.79 3.79 -6.25
CA GLN A 93 -6.49 3.79 -7.69
C GLN A 93 -6.00 2.42 -8.18
N THR A 94 -5.49 1.58 -7.28
CA THR A 94 -4.87 0.29 -7.61
C THR A 94 -5.76 -0.91 -7.32
N GLU A 95 -6.72 -0.76 -6.42
CA GLU A 95 -7.70 -1.79 -6.06
C GLU A 95 -8.84 -1.89 -7.10
N ASP A 96 -9.65 -2.94 -7.02
CA ASP A 96 -10.87 -3.08 -7.81
C ASP A 96 -11.88 -1.94 -7.52
N GLN A 97 -12.15 -1.13 -8.55
CA GLN A 97 -12.95 0.10 -8.43
C GLN A 97 -14.41 -0.21 -8.07
N GLU A 98 -14.97 -1.31 -8.57
CA GLU A 98 -16.35 -1.70 -8.27
C GLU A 98 -16.48 -2.15 -6.81
N SER A 99 -15.50 -2.92 -6.35
CA SER A 99 -15.44 -3.34 -4.95
C SER A 99 -15.33 -2.16 -3.97
N ILE A 100 -14.58 -1.11 -4.33
CA ILE A 100 -14.54 0.13 -3.55
C ILE A 100 -15.92 0.79 -3.50
N ARG A 101 -16.62 0.91 -4.63
CA ARG A 101 -17.99 1.49 -4.66
C ARG A 101 -18.94 0.70 -3.78
N GLN A 102 -18.90 -0.62 -3.88
CA GLN A 102 -19.72 -1.50 -3.05
C GLN A 102 -19.40 -1.34 -1.56
N PHE A 103 -18.11 -1.30 -1.20
CA PHE A 103 -17.68 -1.09 0.18
C PHE A 103 -18.19 0.24 0.73
N LEU A 104 -18.03 1.34 -0.02
CA LEU A 104 -18.45 2.67 0.42
C LEU A 104 -19.98 2.81 0.50
N ALA A 105 -20.72 2.15 -0.39
CA ALA A 105 -22.18 2.08 -0.30
C ALA A 105 -22.64 1.36 0.98
N ILE A 106 -22.05 0.20 1.29
CA ILE A 106 -22.32 -0.54 2.54
C ILE A 106 -21.94 0.33 3.75
N ARG A 107 -20.77 0.96 3.72
CA ARG A 107 -20.31 1.85 4.79
C ARG A 107 -21.27 3.02 5.02
N GLN A 108 -21.83 3.61 3.97
CA GLN A 108 -22.81 4.70 4.09
C GLN A 108 -24.15 4.21 4.68
N GLN A 109 -24.57 2.98 4.38
CA GLN A 109 -25.77 2.37 4.98
C GLN A 109 -25.59 2.11 6.48
N LEU A 110 -24.42 1.58 6.88
CA LEU A 110 -24.13 1.18 8.25
C LEU A 110 -23.66 2.34 9.15
N ASP A 111 -23.04 3.36 8.57
CA ASP A 111 -22.55 4.55 9.28
C ASP A 111 -23.00 5.83 8.54
N PRO A 112 -24.30 6.15 8.53
CA PRO A 112 -24.80 7.29 7.76
C PRO A 112 -24.27 8.65 8.24
N LYS A 113 -23.73 8.72 9.46
CA LYS A 113 -23.25 9.96 10.09
C LYS A 113 -21.75 10.23 9.94
N GLY A 114 -20.97 9.32 9.37
CA GLY A 114 -19.54 9.59 9.19
C GLY A 114 -18.66 9.22 10.38
N LEU A 115 -19.17 8.51 11.38
CA LEU A 115 -18.49 8.37 12.68
C LEU A 115 -17.16 7.62 12.58
N PHE A 116 -17.03 6.69 11.65
CA PHE A 116 -15.83 5.88 11.46
C PHE A 116 -14.99 6.30 10.24
N LEU A 117 -15.42 7.32 9.50
CA LEU A 117 -14.72 7.83 8.33
C LEU A 117 -13.78 8.99 8.73
N ASN A 118 -12.59 8.64 9.23
CA ASN A 118 -11.57 9.61 9.62
C ASN A 118 -10.88 10.27 8.40
N ASP A 119 -10.05 11.29 8.64
CA ASP A 119 -9.40 12.05 7.56
C ASP A 119 -8.43 11.23 6.71
N TYR A 120 -7.85 10.16 7.26
CA TYR A 120 -7.04 9.22 6.50
C TYR A 120 -7.88 8.49 5.45
N PHE A 121 -9.05 7.96 5.83
CA PHE A 121 -9.96 7.31 4.90
C PHE A 121 -10.61 8.30 3.93
N LYS A 122 -10.93 9.52 4.36
CA LYS A 122 -11.42 10.58 3.46
C LYS A 122 -10.40 10.90 2.37
N THR A 123 -9.13 11.02 2.75
CA THR A 123 -8.04 11.25 1.78
C THR A 123 -7.91 10.07 0.82
N MET A 124 -7.89 8.85 1.34
CA MET A 124 -7.72 7.65 0.53
C MET A 124 -8.88 7.43 -0.45
N PHE A 125 -10.11 7.74 -0.06
CA PHE A 125 -11.31 7.56 -0.88
C PHE A 125 -11.83 8.86 -1.50
N ALA A 126 -11.02 9.92 -1.58
CA ALA A 126 -11.47 11.26 -2.00
C ALA A 126 -12.18 11.29 -3.37
N ASN A 127 -11.82 10.39 -4.29
CA ASN A 127 -12.45 10.30 -5.62
C ASN A 127 -13.81 9.58 -5.63
N TYR A 128 -14.26 9.08 -4.48
CA TYR A 128 -15.49 8.29 -4.32
C TYR A 128 -16.50 8.88 -3.32
N LEU A 129 -16.06 9.82 -2.49
CA LEU A 129 -16.85 10.50 -1.46
C LEU A 129 -17.33 11.85 -1.98
#